data_AF-A0A5J6SKG2-F1
#
_entry.id   AF-A0A5J6SKG2-F1
#
_cell.length_a   1.000
_cell.length_b   1.000
_cell.length_c   1.000
_cell.angle_alpha   90.00
_cell.angle_beta   90.00
_cell.angle_gamma   90.00
#
_symmetry.space_group_name_H-M   'P 1'
#
loop_
_entity.id
_entity.type
_entity.pdbx_description
1 polymer ?
#
loop_
_entity_poly.entity_id
_entity_poly.type
_entity_poly.pdbx_seq_one_letter_code
_entity_poly.pdbx_strand_id
1 'polypeptide(L)' 'MSLASIGIPGLIIILVIILILFGPRKLPEIGSAVGKTLAEFKKSTREIMDEESVTKNIESIEKKEIE' A
#
# COMPACT_ATOMS: atom_id res chain seq x y z
N MET A 1 14.77 -14.27 -29.64
CA MET A 1 13.51 -14.61 -28.96
C MET A 1 13.49 -13.81 -27.66
N SER A 2 12.73 -12.71 -27.58
CA SER A 2 12.81 -11.80 -26.45
C SER A 2 11.97 -12.33 -25.28
N LEU A 3 12.51 -12.29 -24.06
CA LEU A 3 11.77 -12.67 -22.84
C LEU A 3 10.47 -11.85 -22.66
N ALA A 4 10.38 -10.69 -23.31
CA ALA A 4 9.19 -9.83 -23.28
C ALA A 4 7.99 -10.38 -24.08
N SER A 5 8.20 -11.30 -25.05
CA SER A 5 7.10 -11.89 -25.82
C SER A 5 6.36 -13.02 -25.08
N ILE A 6 6.83 -13.37 -23.87
CA ILE A 6 6.25 -14.44 -23.05
C ILE A 6 4.91 -14.04 -22.41
N GLY A 7 4.64 -12.72 -22.30
CA GLY A 7 3.34 -12.18 -21.92
C GLY A 7 2.73 -12.77 -20.64
N ILE A 8 1.41 -12.66 -20.52
CA ILE A 8 0.63 -13.28 -19.45
C ILE A 8 0.85 -14.81 -19.35
N PRO A 9 0.98 -15.57 -20.46
CA PRO A 9 1.17 -17.02 -20.39
C PRO A 9 2.39 -17.48 -19.59
N GLY A 10 3.56 -16.83 -19.72
CA GLY A 10 4.70 -17.27 -18.90
C GLY A 10 4.70 -16.75 -17.47
N LEU A 11 4.02 -15.64 -17.19
CA LEU A 11 3.78 -15.24 -15.81
C LEU A 11 2.97 -16.32 -15.07
N ILE A 12 1.96 -16.92 -15.72
CA ILE A 12 1.19 -18.03 -15.16
C ILE A 12 2.09 -19.24 -14.87
N ILE A 13 3.01 -19.59 -15.77
CA ILE A 13 3.94 -20.72 -15.55
C ILE A 13 4.82 -20.48 -14.32
N ILE A 14 5.39 -19.28 -14.18
CA ILE A 14 6.20 -18.91 -13.01
C ILE A 14 5.36 -18.95 -11.74
N LEU A 15 4.12 -18.42 -11.80
CA LEU A 15 3.18 -18.46 -10.69
C LEU A 15 2.92 -19.91 -10.24
N VAL A 16 2.66 -20.82 -11.17
CA VAL A 16 2.41 -22.24 -10.85
C VAL A 16 3.61 -22.87 -10.15
N ILE A 17 4.84 -22.61 -10.59
CA ILE A 17 6.06 -23.13 -9.92
C ILE A 17 6.15 -22.61 -8.49
N ILE A 18 5.94 -21.31 -8.28
CA ILE A 18 5.92 -20.68 -6.94
C ILE A 18 4.80 -21.31 -6.09
N LEU A 19 3.62 -21.54 -6.66
CA LEU A 19 2.50 -22.15 -5.97
C LEU A 19 2.76 -23.61 -5.60
N ILE A 20 3.59 -24.35 -6.34
CA ILE A 20 3.97 -25.71 -5.96
C ILE A 20 4.93 -25.68 -4.76
N LEU A 21 5.89 -24.76 -4.74
CA LEU A 21 6.87 -24.63 -3.65
C LEU A 21 6.25 -24.11 -2.36
N PHE A 22 5.42 -23.07 -2.45
CA PHE A 22 4.84 -22.40 -1.29
C PHE A 22 3.40 -22.87 -1.00
N GLY A 23 2.67 -23.35 -1.99
CA GLY A 23 1.25 -23.67 -1.88
C GLY A 23 0.34 -22.49 -2.22
N PRO A 24 -0.84 -22.72 -2.86
CA PRO A 24 -1.79 -21.67 -3.24
C PRO A 24 -2.40 -20.92 -2.06
N ARG A 25 -2.34 -21.48 -0.86
CA ARG A 25 -2.90 -20.87 0.36
C ARG A 25 -1.95 -19.84 0.99
N LYS A 26 -0.63 -19.97 0.81
CA LYS A 26 0.34 -19.09 1.48
C LYS A 26 0.41 -17.69 0.88
N LEU A 27 0.29 -17.53 -0.44
CA LEU A 27 0.32 -16.21 -1.06
C LEU A 27 -0.84 -15.31 -0.61
N PRO A 28 -2.12 -15.76 -0.59
CA PRO A 28 -3.23 -14.97 -0.06
C PRO A 28 -3.13 -14.70 1.45
N GLU A 29 -2.61 -15.66 2.22
CA GLU A 29 -2.43 -15.53 3.66
C GLU A 29 -1.42 -14.42 4.00
N ILE A 30 -0.25 -14.44 3.35
CA ILE A 30 0.78 -13.39 3.49
C ILE A 30 0.24 -12.05 2.97
N GLY A 31 -0.43 -12.04 1.81
CA GLY A 31 -1.03 -10.82 1.26
C GLY A 31 -2.10 -10.20 2.16
N SER A 32 -2.89 -11.03 2.86
CA SER A 32 -3.90 -10.56 3.82
C SER A 32 -3.25 -9.97 5.08
N ALA A 33 -2.18 -10.59 5.58
CA ALA A 33 -1.44 -10.06 6.73
C ALA A 33 -0.76 -8.72 6.40
N VAL A 34 -0.01 -8.70 5.30
CA VAL A 34 0.66 -7.48 4.79
C VAL A 34 -0.36 -6.41 4.46
N GLY A 35 -1.48 -6.75 3.82
CA GLY A 35 -2.55 -5.81 3.48
C GLY A 35 -3.17 -5.13 4.69
N LYS A 36 -3.38 -5.86 5.80
CA LYS A 36 -3.84 -5.27 7.06
C LYS A 36 -2.83 -4.28 7.62
N THR A 37 -1.54 -4.65 7.65
CA THR A 37 -0.46 -3.76 8.10
C THR A 37 -0.38 -2.50 7.24
N LEU A 38 -0.45 -2.62 5.91
CA LEU A 38 -0.46 -1.47 5.00
C LEU A 38 -1.70 -0.58 5.17
N ALA A 39 -2.86 -1.18 5.45
CA ALA A 39 -4.10 -0.44 5.69
C ALA A 39 -4.03 0.39 6.99
N GLU A 40 -3.54 -0.22 8.08
CA GLU A 40 -3.30 0.49 9.34
C GLU A 40 -2.22 1.56 9.19
N PHE A 41 -1.11 1.24 8.53
CA PHE A 41 -0.05 2.21 8.24
C PHE A 41 -0.59 3.42 7.46
N LYS A 42 -1.36 3.19 6.39
CA LYS A 42 -2.00 4.26 5.62
C LYS A 42 -2.93 5.12 6.50
N LYS A 43 -3.70 4.50 7.40
CA LYS A 43 -4.62 5.22 8.30
C LYS A 43 -3.83 6.13 9.25
N SER A 44 -2.81 5.59 9.92
CA SER A 44 -1.97 6.35 10.83
C SER A 44 -1.19 7.47 10.14
N THR A 45 -0.63 7.21 8.94
CA THR A 45 0.01 8.26 8.15
C THR A 45 -0.97 9.37 7.79
N ARG A 46 -2.20 9.04 7.42
CA ARG A 46 -3.22 10.03 7.08
C ARG A 46 -3.64 10.87 8.29
N GLU A 47 -3.80 10.25 9.47
CA GLU A 47 -4.10 10.96 10.72
C GLU A 47 -3.01 11.97 11.06
N ILE A 48 -1.73 11.59 10.96
CA ILE A 48 -0.58 12.49 11.20
C ILE A 48 -0.57 13.65 10.20
N MET A 49 -0.79 13.38 8.92
CA MET A 49 -0.84 14.42 7.88
C MET A 49 -2.03 15.38 8.07
N ASP A 50 -3.18 14.84 8.49
CA ASP A 50 -4.38 15.64 8.75
C ASP A 50 -4.20 16.48 10.04
N GLU A 51 -3.56 15.98 11.09
CA GLU A 51 -3.25 16.75 12.31
C GLU A 51 -2.26 17.90 12.07
N GLU A 52 -1.25 17.72 11.22
CA GLU A 52 -0.42 18.84 10.74
C GLU A 52 -1.24 19.88 9.96
N SER A 53 -2.27 19.46 9.22
CA SER A 53 -3.14 20.36 8.46
C SER A 53 -4.13 21.13 9.35
N VAL A 54 -4.59 20.53 10.45
CA VAL A 54 -5.41 21.19 11.47
C VAL A 54 -4.59 22.23 12.23
N THR A 55 -3.35 21.89 12.60
CA THR A 55 -2.44 22.81 13.30
C THR A 55 -2.09 24.02 12.43
N LYS A 56 -1.79 23.80 11.14
CA LYS A 56 -1.54 24.91 10.17
C LYS A 56 -2.77 25.78 9.92
N ASN A 57 -3.99 25.22 9.99
CA ASN A 57 -5.23 26.01 9.85
C ASN A 57 -5.49 26.88 11.08
N ILE A 58 -5.21 26.40 12.29
CA ILE A 58 -5.41 27.17 13.53
C ILE A 58 -4.44 28.37 13.57
N GLU A 59 -3.16 28.17 13.23
CA GLU A 59 -2.17 29.25 13.18
C GLU A 59 -2.46 30.32 12.11
N SER A 60 -3.15 29.97 11.02
CA SER A 60 -3.52 30.90 9.95
C SER A 60 -4.85 31.63 10.21
N ILE A 61 -5.71 31.10 11.08
CA ILE A 61 -6.91 31.79 11.58
C ILE A 61 -6.50 32.84 12.64
N GLU A 62 -5.58 32.49 13.55
CA GLU A 62 -5.15 33.39 14.64
C GLU A 62 -4.37 34.61 14.13
N LYS A 63 -3.63 34.50 13.02
CA LYS A 63 -2.99 35.66 12.37
C LYS A 63 -3.95 36.59 11.63
N LYS A 64 -5.18 36.16 11.34
CA LYS A 64 -6.14 36.92 10.53
C LYS A 64 -7.07 37.81 11.37
N GLU A 65 -7.14 37.60 12.69
CA GLU A 65 -7.89 38.45 13.62
C GLU A 65 -7.09 39.67 14.15
N ILE A 66 -5.80 39.75 13.84
CA ILE A 66 -4.90 40.81 14.35
C ILE A 66 -4.55 41.86 13.28
N GLU A 67 -5.16 41.81 12.09
CA GLU A 67 -5.01 42.83 11.02
C GLU A 67 -6.30 43.61 10.77
#